data_AF-A0AAN7SIU7-F1
#
_entry.id   AF-A0AAN7SIU7-F1
#
_cell.length_a   1.000
_cell.length_b   1.000
_cell.length_c   1.000
_cell.angle_alpha   90.00
_cell.angle_beta   90.00
_cell.angle_gamma   90.00
#
_symmetry.space_group_name_H-M   'P 1'
#
loop_
_entity.id
_entity.type
_entity.pdbx_description
1 polymer ?
#
loop_
_entity_poly.entity_id
_entity_poly.type
_entity_poly.pdbx_seq_one_letter_code
_entity_poly.pdbx_strand_id
1 'polypeptide(L)'
;MSISIKKEIESYKGFVTKIINSVNNQFKHSTYNHLDDFINAYGNRIAGSKNLENAIDYILKKSDLYNLENVHGEEVQVPRWVRGKESATLLYPLYKDLLLGLGSSVGTPLEEIRATAVVVSSFDELYKLSKMLKGKIIVYNEKYSNYKETVVYRSDGASIASQYGAVATLIGSIAPFSLATAHTGWQHYAENVTKIPAACIIKEDANLLHGMYKRGKPIYIAIKMEAKTLTNAISSIIAEIMGNKLPDKVVVVSGHIDSWDVGEGAIDDGVGAFVS
;
A
#
# COMPACT_ATOMS: atom_id res chain seq x y z
N MET A 1 22.50 -3.59 -30.19
CA MET A 1 23.69 -3.15 -29.41
C MET A 1 24.94 -3.40 -30.25
N SER A 2 25.79 -2.39 -30.45
CA SER A 2 26.98 -2.51 -31.29
C SER A 2 28.02 -3.47 -30.69
N ILE A 3 28.92 -3.98 -31.53
CA ILE A 3 30.04 -4.84 -31.10
C ILE A 3 30.96 -4.09 -30.12
N SER A 4 31.11 -2.77 -30.28
CA SER A 4 31.91 -1.92 -29.38
C SER A 4 31.34 -1.85 -27.97
N ILE A 5 30.02 -1.62 -27.83
CA ILE A 5 29.35 -1.56 -26.53
C ILE A 5 29.40 -2.91 -25.81
N LYS A 6 29.25 -4.02 -26.55
CA LYS A 6 29.39 -5.37 -25.96
C LYS A 6 30.76 -5.59 -25.34
N LYS A 7 31.83 -5.25 -26.07
CA LYS A 7 33.21 -5.37 -25.57
C LYS A 7 33.48 -4.46 -24.37
N GLU A 8 32.92 -3.25 -24.38
CA GLU A 8 33.00 -2.32 -23.26
C GLU A 8 32.33 -2.90 -22.00
N ILE A 9 31.09 -3.39 -22.11
CA ILE A 9 30.39 -4.04 -20.99
C ILE A 9 31.17 -5.24 -20.45
N GLU A 10 31.68 -6.10 -21.34
CA GLU A 10 32.48 -7.26 -20.96
C GLU A 10 33.77 -6.87 -20.22
N SER A 11 34.35 -5.71 -20.54
CA SER A 11 35.56 -5.21 -19.86
C SER A 11 35.33 -4.93 -18.37
N TYR A 12 34.08 -4.65 -17.95
CA TYR A 12 33.74 -4.41 -16.55
C TYR A 12 33.54 -5.69 -15.73
N LYS A 13 33.57 -6.89 -16.34
CA LYS A 13 33.31 -8.15 -15.65
C LYS A 13 34.16 -8.35 -14.39
N GLY A 14 35.46 -8.02 -14.46
CA GLY A 14 36.35 -8.12 -13.30
C GLY A 14 35.97 -7.19 -12.14
N PHE A 15 35.45 -5.99 -12.45
CA PHE A 15 34.96 -5.05 -11.45
C PHE A 15 33.64 -5.53 -10.83
N VAL A 16 32.71 -6.02 -11.64
CA VAL A 16 31.45 -6.63 -11.17
C VAL A 16 31.74 -7.81 -10.24
N THR A 17 32.67 -8.68 -10.59
CA THR A 17 33.08 -9.80 -9.71
C THR A 17 33.64 -9.31 -8.37
N LYS A 18 34.43 -8.23 -8.36
CA LYS A 18 34.94 -7.64 -7.11
C LYS A 18 33.81 -7.10 -6.23
N ILE A 19 32.82 -6.42 -6.80
CA ILE A 19 31.64 -5.93 -6.05
C ILE A 19 30.89 -7.11 -5.44
N ILE A 20 30.54 -8.11 -6.26
CA ILE A 20 29.81 -9.31 -5.80
C ILE A 20 30.58 -10.03 -4.69
N ASN A 21 31.90 -10.18 -4.84
CA ASN A 21 32.73 -10.80 -3.80
C ASN A 21 32.77 -9.97 -2.51
N SER A 22 32.78 -8.64 -2.61
CA SER A 22 32.78 -7.76 -1.44
C SER A 22 31.47 -7.87 -0.67
N VAL A 23 30.33 -7.87 -1.37
CA VAL A 23 28.98 -8.06 -0.79
C VAL A 23 28.86 -9.42 -0.11
N ASN A 24 29.42 -10.49 -0.70
CA ASN A 24 29.34 -11.85 -0.15
C ASN A 24 30.36 -12.15 0.96
N ASN A 25 31.36 -11.30 1.16
CA ASN A 25 32.42 -11.50 2.17
C ASN A 25 32.47 -10.32 3.15
N GLN A 26 33.19 -9.25 2.80
CA GLN A 26 33.43 -8.11 3.70
C GLN A 26 32.13 -7.48 4.22
N PHE A 27 31.11 -7.35 3.37
CA PHE A 27 29.82 -6.76 3.72
C PHE A 27 28.71 -7.79 3.92
N LYS A 28 29.06 -9.05 4.11
CA LYS A 28 28.09 -10.13 4.29
C LYS A 28 27.16 -9.80 5.46
N HIS A 29 25.86 -10.00 5.26
CA HIS A 29 24.78 -9.69 6.22
C HIS A 29 24.57 -8.19 6.55
N SER A 30 25.39 -7.27 6.03
CA SER A 30 25.27 -5.85 6.39
C SER A 30 23.92 -5.26 6.01
N THR A 31 23.43 -5.51 4.79
CA THR A 31 22.10 -5.07 4.35
C THR A 31 20.98 -5.61 5.24
N TYR A 32 21.05 -6.89 5.62
CA TYR A 32 20.05 -7.52 6.48
C TYR A 32 20.05 -6.90 7.89
N ASN A 33 21.23 -6.75 8.50
CA ASN A 33 21.35 -6.18 9.84
C ASN A 33 20.89 -4.72 9.86
N HIS A 34 21.23 -3.94 8.82
CA HIS A 34 20.78 -2.56 8.72
C HIS A 34 19.28 -2.42 8.54
N LEU A 35 18.67 -3.32 7.75
CA LEU A 35 17.23 -3.39 7.61
C LEU A 35 16.60 -3.76 8.95
N ASP A 36 17.12 -4.77 9.64
CA ASP A 36 16.64 -5.22 10.95
C ASP A 36 16.69 -4.10 11.99
N ASP A 37 17.83 -3.42 12.12
CA ASP A 37 17.98 -2.24 12.99
C ASP A 37 16.94 -1.16 12.65
N PHE A 38 16.75 -0.89 11.36
CA PHE A 38 15.85 0.16 10.89
C PHE A 38 14.37 -0.15 11.15
N ILE A 39 13.91 -1.38 10.85
CA ILE A 39 12.51 -1.75 11.08
C ILE A 39 12.21 -1.89 12.57
N ASN A 40 13.15 -2.35 13.40
CA ASN A 40 12.95 -2.42 14.84
C ASN A 40 12.97 -1.03 15.50
N ALA A 41 13.73 -0.08 14.94
CA ALA A 41 13.77 1.30 15.46
C ALA A 41 12.55 2.12 15.04
N TYR A 42 12.07 1.97 13.81
CA TYR A 42 11.03 2.84 13.25
C TYR A 42 9.71 2.11 12.97
N GLY A 43 9.68 0.82 12.65
CA GLY A 43 8.43 0.12 12.32
C GLY A 43 7.68 0.78 11.13
N ASN A 44 6.36 0.99 11.27
CA ASN A 44 5.59 1.69 10.25
C ASN A 44 5.95 3.16 10.12
N ARG A 45 5.97 3.65 8.89
CA ARG A 45 6.50 4.96 8.53
C ARG A 45 5.68 5.55 7.40
N ILE A 46 4.38 5.68 7.65
CA ILE A 46 3.42 6.21 6.68
C ILE A 46 3.78 7.62 6.23
N ALA A 47 3.55 7.92 4.95
CA ALA A 47 3.82 9.22 4.35
C ALA A 47 3.24 10.38 5.19
N GLY A 48 4.08 11.37 5.48
CA GLY A 48 3.74 12.54 6.28
C GLY A 48 3.69 12.29 7.79
N SER A 49 4.06 11.10 8.28
CA SER A 49 4.18 10.86 9.72
C SER A 49 5.47 11.43 10.29
N LYS A 50 5.45 11.80 11.57
CA LYS A 50 6.69 12.21 12.27
C LYS A 50 7.73 11.09 12.29
N ASN A 51 7.27 9.84 12.29
CA ASN A 51 8.16 8.70 12.31
C ASN A 51 8.89 8.49 10.98
N LEU A 52 8.25 8.77 9.84
CA LEU A 52 8.92 8.82 8.55
C LEU A 52 10.03 9.90 8.53
N GLU A 53 9.76 11.10 9.06
CA GLU A 53 10.79 12.15 9.16
C GLU A 53 11.99 11.72 10.03
N ASN A 54 11.73 11.05 11.15
CA ASN A 54 12.81 10.51 11.98
C ASN A 54 13.61 9.41 11.26
N ALA A 55 12.93 8.59 10.45
CA ALA A 55 13.57 7.57 9.62
C ALA A 55 14.41 8.20 8.49
N ILE A 56 13.94 9.32 7.91
CA ILE A 56 14.69 10.12 6.93
C ILE A 56 15.98 10.66 7.55
N ASP A 57 15.88 11.29 8.73
CA ASP A 57 17.04 11.81 9.47
C ASP A 57 18.07 10.71 9.76
N TYR A 58 17.61 9.49 10.02
CA TYR A 58 18.49 8.34 10.23
C TYR A 58 19.25 7.94 8.96
N ILE A 59 18.56 7.86 7.82
CA ILE A 59 19.19 7.49 6.55
C ILE A 59 20.19 8.57 6.13
N LEU A 60 19.85 9.86 6.25
CA LEU A 60 20.77 10.96 5.94
C LEU A 60 22.07 10.84 6.76
N LYS A 61 21.97 10.64 8.08
CA LYS A 61 23.14 10.44 8.94
C LYS A 61 23.94 9.18 8.57
N LYS A 62 23.26 8.12 8.14
CA LYS A 62 23.91 6.87 7.73
C LYS A 62 24.66 7.05 6.41
N SER A 63 24.13 7.81 5.47
CA SER A 63 24.80 8.18 4.21
C SER A 63 26.11 8.92 4.47
N ASP A 64 26.15 9.82 5.46
CA ASP A 64 27.38 10.51 5.88
C ASP A 64 28.46 9.52 6.36
N LEU A 65 28.09 8.48 7.11
CA LEU A 65 29.03 7.43 7.57
C LEU A 65 29.63 6.63 6.43
N TYR A 66 28.92 6.50 5.30
CA TYR A 66 29.42 5.85 4.09
C TYR A 66 30.21 6.79 3.18
N ASN A 67 30.39 8.06 3.58
CA ASN A 67 31.02 9.10 2.78
C ASN A 67 30.36 9.26 1.41
N LEU A 68 29.03 9.16 1.36
CA LEU A 68 28.28 9.53 0.16
C LEU A 68 28.33 11.04 -0.05
N GLU A 69 28.22 11.47 -1.29
CA GLU A 69 28.34 12.86 -1.70
C GLU A 69 26.96 13.49 -1.91
N ASN A 70 26.88 14.83 -1.85
CA ASN A 70 25.65 15.60 -2.08
C ASN A 70 24.41 15.07 -1.33
N VAL A 71 24.60 14.61 -0.08
CA VAL A 71 23.52 14.04 0.74
C VAL A 71 22.59 15.14 1.22
N HIS A 72 21.30 15.09 0.84
CA HIS A 72 20.30 16.05 1.30
C HIS A 72 18.87 15.50 1.20
N GLY A 73 17.96 16.17 1.91
CA GLY A 73 16.53 15.97 1.77
C GLY A 73 15.94 16.92 0.72
N GLU A 74 15.05 16.43 -0.14
CA GLU A 74 14.26 17.26 -1.06
C GLU A 74 12.79 17.25 -0.64
N GLU A 75 12.18 18.43 -0.48
CA GLU A 75 10.79 18.54 -0.05
C GLU A 75 9.83 18.09 -1.17
N VAL A 76 8.95 17.15 -0.83
CA VAL A 76 7.87 16.64 -1.70
C VAL A 76 6.54 16.83 -1.00
N GLN A 77 5.61 17.49 -1.68
CA GLN A 77 4.24 17.66 -1.20
C GLN A 77 3.45 16.37 -1.41
N VAL A 78 3.07 15.71 -0.32
CA VAL A 78 2.29 14.47 -0.36
C VAL A 78 1.11 14.51 0.61
N PRO A 79 -0.04 13.91 0.26
CA PRO A 79 -1.14 13.81 1.20
C PRO A 79 -0.74 12.93 2.40
N ARG A 80 -0.97 13.43 3.62
CA ARG A 80 -0.85 12.64 4.84
C ARG A 80 -2.21 12.04 5.17
N TRP A 81 -2.37 10.75 4.91
CA TRP A 81 -3.56 10.02 5.35
C TRP A 81 -3.38 9.46 6.76
N VAL A 82 -4.40 9.61 7.60
CA VAL A 82 -4.42 9.09 8.97
C VAL A 82 -5.65 8.20 9.13
N ARG A 83 -5.43 6.92 9.47
CA ARG A 83 -6.48 5.90 9.63
C ARG A 83 -7.52 6.24 10.70
N GLY A 84 -7.06 6.69 11.87
CA GLY A 84 -7.92 6.83 13.05
C GLY A 84 -8.45 5.47 13.53
N LYS A 85 -9.52 5.46 14.34
CA LYS A 85 -10.18 4.21 14.70
C LYS A 85 -11.10 3.75 13.56
N GLU A 86 -11.15 2.44 13.36
CA GLU A 86 -12.06 1.82 12.40
C GLU A 86 -12.65 0.52 12.95
N SER A 87 -13.91 0.26 12.60
CA SER A 87 -14.62 -0.98 12.94
C SER A 87 -15.68 -1.28 11.90
N ALA A 88 -15.88 -2.56 11.60
CA ALA A 88 -17.07 -3.02 10.90
C ALA A 88 -17.63 -4.26 11.60
N THR A 89 -18.96 -4.33 11.68
CA THR A 89 -19.66 -5.42 12.34
C THR A 89 -20.79 -5.90 11.46
N LEU A 90 -20.80 -7.20 11.15
CA LEU A 90 -21.97 -7.90 10.64
C LEU A 90 -22.99 -8.00 11.77
N LEU A 91 -24.14 -7.37 11.61
CA LEU A 91 -25.22 -7.34 12.60
C LEU A 91 -26.26 -8.44 12.36
N TYR A 92 -26.47 -8.82 11.10
CA TYR A 92 -27.41 -9.86 10.67
C TYR A 92 -26.87 -10.53 9.41
N PRO A 93 -26.96 -11.87 9.24
CA PRO A 93 -27.77 -12.83 10.01
C PRO A 93 -27.12 -13.37 11.29
N LEU A 94 -25.89 -12.98 11.57
CA LEU A 94 -25.19 -13.30 12.82
C LEU A 94 -24.37 -12.09 13.25
N TYR A 95 -24.09 -11.99 14.54
CA TYR A 95 -23.21 -10.94 15.06
C TYR A 95 -21.75 -11.37 14.89
N LYS A 96 -20.95 -10.59 14.16
CA LYS A 96 -19.51 -10.84 13.98
C LYS A 96 -18.78 -9.56 13.61
N ASP A 97 -17.65 -9.32 14.28
CA ASP A 97 -16.72 -8.28 13.87
C ASP A 97 -15.95 -8.70 12.61
N LEU A 98 -15.83 -7.75 11.68
CA LEU A 98 -15.10 -7.88 10.44
C LEU A 98 -13.75 -7.18 10.59
N LEU A 99 -12.67 -7.86 10.22
CA LEU A 99 -11.32 -7.31 10.33
C LEU A 99 -11.07 -6.39 9.14
N LEU A 100 -10.85 -5.10 9.40
CA LEU A 100 -10.71 -4.05 8.39
C LEU A 100 -9.24 -3.69 8.08
N GLY A 101 -9.01 -3.22 6.85
CA GLY A 101 -7.82 -2.44 6.52
C GLY A 101 -7.88 -1.83 5.12
N LEU A 102 -7.94 -0.50 5.00
CA LEU A 102 -7.68 0.20 3.73
C LEU A 102 -7.01 1.56 3.98
N GLY A 103 -6.17 1.99 3.05
CA GLY A 103 -5.51 3.28 3.04
C GLY A 103 -6.26 4.28 2.16
N SER A 104 -6.01 5.58 2.37
CA SER A 104 -6.58 6.71 1.60
C SER A 104 -8.11 6.86 1.57
N SER A 105 -8.90 5.98 2.20
CA SER A 105 -10.37 6.13 2.31
C SER A 105 -10.77 7.39 3.09
N VAL A 106 -11.91 7.97 2.74
CA VAL A 106 -12.59 8.93 3.64
C VAL A 106 -13.15 8.21 4.87
N GLY A 107 -13.26 8.92 5.98
CA GLY A 107 -14.00 8.46 7.14
C GLY A 107 -15.51 8.40 6.90
N THR A 108 -16.21 7.67 7.75
CA THR A 108 -17.67 7.72 7.85
C THR A 108 -18.12 9.09 8.39
N PRO A 109 -19.40 9.49 8.20
CA PRO A 109 -20.00 10.58 8.97
C PRO A 109 -19.77 10.45 10.49
N LEU A 110 -20.12 11.47 11.28
CA LEU A 110 -19.99 11.41 12.74
C LEU A 110 -20.76 10.21 13.34
N GLU A 111 -21.83 9.79 12.68
CA GLU A 111 -22.53 8.54 12.96
C GLU A 111 -21.97 7.40 12.11
N GLU A 112 -22.09 6.16 12.60
CA GLU A 112 -21.72 4.98 11.80
C GLU A 112 -22.70 4.76 10.63
N ILE A 113 -22.21 4.17 9.54
CA ILE A 113 -23.05 3.77 8.42
C ILE A 113 -23.63 2.39 8.74
N ARG A 114 -24.96 2.28 8.78
CA ARG A 114 -25.65 0.99 8.88
C ARG A 114 -26.50 0.74 7.63
N ALA A 115 -26.17 -0.28 6.87
CA ALA A 115 -26.88 -0.58 5.63
C ALA A 115 -26.86 -2.07 5.30
N THR A 116 -27.81 -2.47 4.45
CA THR A 116 -27.79 -3.81 3.87
C THR A 116 -26.69 -3.93 2.83
N ALA A 117 -26.06 -5.09 2.72
CA ALA A 117 -24.98 -5.32 1.76
C ALA A 117 -25.45 -6.04 0.49
N VAL A 118 -24.80 -5.71 -0.63
CA VAL A 118 -24.85 -6.45 -1.90
C VAL A 118 -23.45 -7.00 -2.13
N VAL A 119 -23.35 -8.31 -2.36
CA VAL A 119 -22.05 -8.98 -2.56
C VAL A 119 -21.89 -9.33 -4.03
N VAL A 120 -20.77 -8.94 -4.62
CA VAL A 120 -20.45 -9.15 -6.04
C VAL A 120 -19.05 -9.73 -6.19
N SER A 121 -18.85 -10.55 -7.22
CA SER A 121 -17.56 -11.17 -7.53
C SER A 121 -16.85 -10.52 -8.73
N SER A 122 -17.50 -9.58 -9.41
CA SER A 122 -16.89 -8.81 -10.50
C SER A 122 -17.56 -7.45 -10.73
N PHE A 123 -16.90 -6.57 -11.46
CA PHE A 123 -17.53 -5.32 -11.92
C PHE A 123 -18.71 -5.58 -12.86
N ASP A 124 -18.65 -6.61 -13.72
CA ASP A 124 -19.79 -6.98 -14.56
C ASP A 124 -21.04 -7.35 -13.75
N GLU A 125 -20.86 -8.07 -12.64
CA GLU A 125 -21.95 -8.38 -11.72
C GLU A 125 -22.48 -7.11 -11.03
N LEU A 126 -21.58 -6.22 -10.60
CA LEU A 126 -21.94 -4.91 -10.07
C LEU A 126 -22.81 -4.12 -11.05
N TYR A 127 -22.41 -4.03 -12.32
CA TYR A 127 -23.15 -3.29 -13.35
C TYR A 127 -24.55 -3.88 -13.59
N LYS A 128 -24.66 -5.22 -13.62
CA LYS A 128 -25.96 -5.92 -13.74
C LYS A 128 -26.89 -5.62 -12.56
N LEU A 129 -26.33 -5.42 -11.37
CA LEU A 129 -27.06 -5.12 -10.13
C LEU A 129 -27.18 -3.61 -9.84
N SER A 130 -26.73 -2.73 -10.74
CA SER A 130 -26.66 -1.27 -10.57
C SER A 130 -27.91 -0.64 -9.94
N LYS A 131 -29.11 -1.07 -10.37
CA LYS A 131 -30.40 -0.56 -9.85
C LYS A 131 -30.64 -0.85 -8.36
N MET A 132 -29.94 -1.83 -7.80
CA MET A 132 -30.09 -2.27 -6.41
C MET A 132 -29.04 -1.68 -5.46
N LEU A 133 -28.03 -0.97 -5.96
CA LEU A 133 -26.87 -0.56 -5.17
C LEU A 133 -27.10 0.70 -4.32
N LYS A 134 -28.13 1.49 -4.65
CA LYS A 134 -28.45 2.73 -3.94
C LYS A 134 -28.70 2.46 -2.45
N GLY A 135 -27.95 3.13 -1.59
CA GLY A 135 -28.04 3.00 -0.14
C GLY A 135 -27.44 1.70 0.41
N LYS A 136 -26.69 0.94 -0.39
CA LYS A 136 -26.10 -0.36 0.00
C LYS A 136 -24.61 -0.26 0.29
N ILE A 137 -24.14 -1.18 1.12
CA ILE A 137 -22.70 -1.47 1.24
C ILE A 137 -22.37 -2.49 0.16
N ILE A 138 -21.36 -2.23 -0.67
CA ILE A 138 -20.93 -3.19 -1.70
C ILE A 138 -19.77 -3.99 -1.17
N VAL A 139 -19.92 -5.31 -1.14
CA VAL A 139 -18.85 -6.23 -0.76
C VAL A 139 -18.30 -6.86 -2.03
N TYR A 140 -17.03 -6.63 -2.32
CA TYR A 140 -16.33 -7.30 -3.41
C TYR A 140 -15.72 -8.61 -2.90
N ASN A 141 -16.12 -9.71 -3.51
CA ASN A 141 -15.57 -11.04 -3.29
C ASN A 141 -14.99 -11.58 -4.61
N GLU A 142 -14.12 -10.79 -5.21
CA GLU A 142 -13.42 -11.12 -6.44
C GLU A 142 -12.46 -12.30 -6.24
N LYS A 143 -12.32 -13.11 -7.29
CA LYS A 143 -11.32 -14.17 -7.31
C LYS A 143 -9.96 -13.56 -7.67
N TYR A 144 -8.96 -13.78 -6.82
CA TYR A 144 -7.59 -13.37 -7.11
C TYR A 144 -7.06 -14.12 -8.33
N SER A 145 -6.54 -13.38 -9.31
CA SER A 145 -5.78 -13.92 -10.45
C SER A 145 -4.30 -13.57 -10.30
N ASN A 146 -3.98 -12.29 -10.40
CA ASN A 146 -2.70 -11.69 -10.10
C ASN A 146 -2.94 -10.29 -9.51
N TYR A 147 -1.90 -9.72 -8.89
CA TYR A 147 -2.01 -8.43 -8.22
C TYR A 147 -2.49 -7.32 -9.16
N LYS A 148 -1.90 -7.19 -10.36
CA LYS A 148 -2.22 -6.12 -11.32
C LYS A 148 -3.68 -6.15 -11.76
N GLU A 149 -4.24 -7.33 -11.98
CA GLU A 149 -5.65 -7.48 -12.38
C GLU A 149 -6.62 -7.34 -11.22
N THR A 150 -6.25 -7.82 -10.03
CA THR A 150 -7.18 -7.86 -8.89
C THR A 150 -7.17 -6.54 -8.11
N VAL A 151 -6.07 -5.79 -8.10
CA VAL A 151 -5.96 -4.53 -7.36
C VAL A 151 -6.97 -3.47 -7.78
N VAL A 152 -7.55 -3.57 -8.99
CA VAL A 152 -8.57 -2.65 -9.50
C VAL A 152 -9.80 -2.53 -8.59
N TYR A 153 -10.18 -3.62 -7.90
CA TYR A 153 -11.29 -3.61 -6.94
C TYR A 153 -10.98 -2.74 -5.72
N ARG A 154 -9.70 -2.73 -5.28
CA ARG A 154 -9.21 -1.84 -4.23
C ARG A 154 -9.08 -0.41 -4.74
N SER A 155 -8.46 -0.19 -5.91
CA SER A 155 -8.16 1.15 -6.40
C SER A 155 -9.41 1.94 -6.78
N ASP A 156 -10.35 1.29 -7.49
CA ASP A 156 -11.43 1.96 -8.19
C ASP A 156 -12.83 1.55 -7.71
N GLY A 157 -12.94 0.46 -6.94
CA GLY A 157 -14.23 -0.10 -6.53
C GLY A 157 -15.13 0.90 -5.80
N ALA A 158 -14.55 1.72 -4.90
CA ALA A 158 -15.30 2.77 -4.20
C ALA A 158 -15.90 3.81 -5.17
N SER A 159 -15.11 4.27 -6.15
CA SER A 159 -15.54 5.21 -7.17
C SER A 159 -16.65 4.63 -8.05
N ILE A 160 -16.47 3.38 -8.51
CA ILE A 160 -17.45 2.70 -9.37
C ILE A 160 -18.77 2.46 -8.63
N ALA A 161 -18.72 1.95 -7.40
CA ALA A 161 -19.91 1.71 -6.59
C ALA A 161 -20.67 3.01 -6.26
N SER A 162 -19.94 4.10 -5.98
CA SER A 162 -20.51 5.40 -5.65
C SER A 162 -21.38 5.97 -6.79
N GLN A 163 -21.01 5.74 -8.05
CA GLN A 163 -21.81 6.17 -9.21
C GLN A 163 -23.23 5.59 -9.21
N TYR A 164 -23.44 4.45 -8.55
CA TYR A 164 -24.74 3.79 -8.41
C TYR A 164 -25.41 4.04 -7.05
N GLY A 165 -24.87 4.98 -6.26
CA GLY A 165 -25.44 5.40 -4.98
C GLY A 165 -25.12 4.47 -3.81
N ALA A 166 -24.09 3.63 -3.92
CA ALA A 166 -23.56 2.89 -2.77
C ALA A 166 -23.12 3.86 -1.65
N VAL A 167 -23.15 3.39 -0.40
CA VAL A 167 -22.79 4.22 0.77
C VAL A 167 -21.45 3.84 1.39
N ALA A 168 -20.94 2.64 1.11
CA ALA A 168 -19.58 2.22 1.44
C ALA A 168 -19.19 0.98 0.62
N THR A 169 -17.90 0.65 0.60
CA THR A 169 -17.40 -0.59 0.01
C THR A 169 -16.54 -1.39 1.00
N LEU A 170 -16.66 -2.72 0.94
CA LEU A 170 -15.76 -3.66 1.60
C LEU A 170 -15.11 -4.53 0.51
N ILE A 171 -13.78 -4.54 0.43
CA ILE A 171 -13.04 -5.27 -0.60
C ILE A 171 -12.40 -6.52 0.02
N GLY A 172 -12.53 -7.69 -0.59
CA GLY A 172 -11.75 -8.85 -0.16
C GLY A 172 -10.24 -8.56 -0.30
N SER A 173 -9.42 -8.97 0.67
CA SER A 173 -7.97 -8.75 0.59
C SER A 173 -7.40 -9.21 -0.75
N ILE A 174 -6.63 -8.31 -1.38
CA ILE A 174 -5.93 -8.52 -2.66
C ILE A 174 -4.72 -9.43 -2.42
N ALA A 175 -4.99 -10.72 -2.29
CA ALA A 175 -4.00 -11.74 -2.00
C ALA A 175 -4.42 -13.10 -2.59
N PRO A 176 -3.45 -13.94 -3.00
CA PRO A 176 -3.73 -15.29 -3.48
C PRO A 176 -4.28 -16.22 -2.39
N PHE A 177 -3.87 -16.02 -1.14
CA PHE A 177 -4.36 -16.73 0.04
C PHE A 177 -4.54 -15.73 1.20
N SER A 178 -5.14 -16.18 2.30
CA SER A 178 -5.35 -15.36 3.50
C SER A 178 -4.80 -16.09 4.72
N LEU A 179 -4.23 -15.31 5.65
CA LEU A 179 -3.83 -15.75 6.99
C LEU A 179 -4.70 -15.04 8.04
N ALA A 180 -5.97 -14.78 7.71
CA ALA A 180 -6.86 -13.88 8.45
C ALA A 180 -6.28 -12.46 8.62
N THR A 181 -5.63 -11.94 7.57
CA THR A 181 -5.05 -10.59 7.53
C THR A 181 -5.75 -9.70 6.49
N ALA A 182 -6.15 -8.49 6.88
CA ALA A 182 -6.69 -7.51 5.96
C ALA A 182 -5.54 -6.78 5.26
N HIS A 183 -5.58 -6.73 3.93
CA HIS A 183 -4.54 -6.08 3.15
C HIS A 183 -4.95 -4.64 2.87
N THR A 184 -4.32 -3.71 3.59
CA THR A 184 -4.47 -2.29 3.30
C THR A 184 -3.84 -1.93 1.95
N GLY A 185 -3.93 -0.65 1.57
CA GLY A 185 -3.37 -0.17 0.32
C GLY A 185 -4.08 1.08 -0.16
N TRP A 186 -3.48 1.70 -1.16
CA TRP A 186 -4.01 2.93 -1.73
C TRP A 186 -5.25 2.65 -2.59
N GLN A 187 -6.21 3.57 -2.50
CA GLN A 187 -7.33 3.72 -3.42
C GLN A 187 -7.44 5.15 -3.97
N HIS A 188 -8.14 5.32 -5.08
CA HIS A 188 -8.39 6.63 -5.69
C HIS A 188 -9.89 6.89 -5.89
N TYR A 189 -10.32 8.10 -5.53
CA TYR A 189 -11.64 8.62 -5.89
C TYR A 189 -11.57 9.36 -7.23
N ALA A 190 -12.32 8.88 -8.22
CA ALA A 190 -12.49 9.58 -9.49
C ALA A 190 -13.03 11.00 -9.29
N GLU A 191 -12.82 11.87 -10.27
CA GLU A 191 -13.40 13.21 -10.24
C GLU A 191 -14.94 13.15 -10.26
N ASN A 192 -15.58 14.08 -9.56
CA ASN A 192 -17.05 14.26 -9.55
C ASN A 192 -17.86 13.06 -9.03
N VAL A 193 -17.26 12.13 -8.28
CA VAL A 193 -18.00 11.09 -7.54
C VAL A 193 -18.15 11.46 -6.07
N THR A 194 -19.23 11.03 -5.44
CA THR A 194 -19.37 11.10 -3.98
C THR A 194 -18.31 10.18 -3.35
N LYS A 195 -17.44 10.72 -2.51
CA LYS A 195 -16.48 9.89 -1.78
C LYS A 195 -17.22 9.08 -0.72
N ILE A 196 -17.06 7.77 -0.76
CA ILE A 196 -17.70 6.84 0.18
C ILE A 196 -16.64 6.05 0.95
N PRO A 197 -16.86 5.73 2.24
CA PRO A 197 -15.93 4.90 3.00
C PRO A 197 -15.66 3.57 2.31
N ALA A 198 -14.39 3.17 2.31
CA ALA A 198 -13.92 1.95 1.69
C ALA A 198 -12.93 1.27 2.65
N ALA A 199 -13.08 -0.04 2.86
CA ALA A 199 -12.16 -0.82 3.69
C ALA A 199 -11.91 -2.20 3.05
N CYS A 200 -10.73 -2.82 3.23
CA CYS A 200 -10.59 -4.25 2.91
C CYS A 200 -11.02 -5.09 4.10
N ILE A 201 -11.54 -6.29 3.80
CA ILE A 201 -11.81 -7.36 4.77
C ILE A 201 -11.00 -8.60 4.41
N ILE A 202 -10.76 -9.45 5.40
CA ILE A 202 -10.13 -10.76 5.17
C ILE A 202 -10.93 -11.58 4.15
N LYS A 203 -10.24 -12.44 3.39
CA LYS A 203 -10.90 -13.24 2.34
C LYS A 203 -11.98 -14.16 2.90
N GLU A 204 -11.80 -14.66 4.12
CA GLU A 204 -12.74 -15.50 4.84
C GLU A 204 -14.08 -14.79 5.07
N ASP A 205 -14.04 -13.52 5.47
CA ASP A 205 -15.22 -12.71 5.72
C ASP A 205 -15.92 -12.37 4.40
N ALA A 206 -15.18 -12.00 3.35
CA ALA A 206 -15.75 -11.77 2.03
C ALA A 206 -16.46 -13.04 1.49
N ASN A 207 -15.83 -14.21 1.64
CA ASN A 207 -16.39 -15.49 1.24
C ASN A 207 -17.62 -15.88 2.08
N LEU A 208 -17.60 -15.63 3.39
CA LEU A 208 -18.73 -15.86 4.28
C LEU A 208 -19.94 -15.03 3.84
N LEU A 209 -19.74 -13.74 3.63
CA LEU A 209 -20.77 -12.80 3.18
C LEU A 209 -21.32 -13.20 1.81
N HIS A 210 -20.44 -13.55 0.86
CA HIS A 210 -20.85 -14.04 -0.46
C HIS A 210 -21.71 -15.30 -0.37
N GLY A 211 -21.34 -16.26 0.49
CA GLY A 211 -22.13 -17.46 0.74
C GLY A 211 -23.50 -17.14 1.34
N MET A 212 -23.58 -16.18 2.27
CA MET A 212 -24.87 -15.71 2.83
C MET A 212 -25.75 -15.08 1.75
N TYR A 213 -25.17 -14.19 0.94
CA TYR A 213 -25.86 -13.47 -0.11
C TYR A 213 -26.44 -14.42 -1.17
N LYS A 214 -25.67 -15.41 -1.63
CA LYS A 214 -26.13 -16.44 -2.57
C LYS A 214 -27.28 -17.31 -2.05
N ARG A 215 -27.42 -17.43 -0.72
CA ARG A 215 -28.54 -18.13 -0.08
C ARG A 215 -29.76 -17.23 0.16
N GLY A 216 -29.77 -16.00 -0.37
CA GLY A 216 -30.85 -15.04 -0.18
C GLY A 216 -30.96 -14.52 1.25
N LYS A 217 -29.93 -14.69 2.09
CA LYS A 217 -29.94 -14.12 3.44
C LYS A 217 -29.67 -12.61 3.35
N PRO A 218 -30.50 -11.75 3.97
CA PRO A 218 -30.15 -10.36 4.09
C PRO A 218 -28.88 -10.23 4.92
N ILE A 219 -28.03 -9.28 4.56
CA ILE A 219 -26.77 -8.97 5.22
C ILE A 219 -26.87 -7.53 5.69
N TYR A 220 -26.70 -7.27 6.98
CA TYR A 220 -26.73 -5.93 7.54
C TYR A 220 -25.41 -5.65 8.24
N ILE A 221 -24.74 -4.56 7.86
CA ILE A 221 -23.40 -4.22 8.33
C ILE A 221 -23.41 -2.80 8.90
N ALA A 222 -22.74 -2.62 10.04
CA ALA A 222 -22.36 -1.32 10.59
C ALA A 222 -20.89 -1.06 10.29
N ILE A 223 -20.54 0.15 9.83
CA ILE A 223 -19.17 0.59 9.56
C ILE A 223 -18.94 1.94 10.23
N LYS A 224 -17.81 2.07 10.94
CA LYS A 224 -17.31 3.32 11.50
C LYS A 224 -15.84 3.48 11.12
N MET A 225 -15.47 4.62 10.52
CA MET A 225 -14.10 4.95 10.16
C MET A 225 -13.82 6.42 10.47
N GLU A 226 -12.74 6.71 11.17
CA GLU A 226 -12.31 8.08 11.51
C GLU A 226 -11.30 8.67 10.51
N ALA A 227 -11.04 7.95 9.42
CA ALA A 227 -9.99 8.27 8.47
C ALA A 227 -10.08 9.69 7.91
N LYS A 228 -8.93 10.36 7.80
CA LYS A 228 -8.84 11.73 7.28
C LYS A 228 -7.55 11.95 6.49
N THR A 229 -7.62 12.82 5.50
CA THR A 229 -6.46 13.27 4.73
C THR A 229 -6.11 14.69 5.15
N LEU A 230 -4.84 14.88 5.49
CA LEU A 230 -4.23 16.16 5.82
C LEU A 230 -3.25 16.53 4.70
N THR A 231 -2.99 17.82 4.54
CA THR A 231 -1.88 18.30 3.71
C THR A 231 -0.59 18.19 4.52
N ASN A 232 0.46 17.63 3.95
CA ASN A 232 1.78 17.65 4.56
C ASN A 232 2.89 17.70 3.50
N ALA A 233 4.06 18.13 3.92
CA ALA A 233 5.29 17.91 3.18
C ALA A 233 6.03 16.71 3.79
N ILE A 234 6.75 15.97 2.96
CA ILE A 234 7.77 15.00 3.38
C ILE A 234 9.10 15.34 2.69
N SER A 235 10.19 14.76 3.17
CA SER A 235 11.46 14.80 2.45
C SER A 235 11.77 13.48 1.74
N SER A 236 12.04 13.54 0.43
CA SER A 236 12.79 12.50 -0.26
C SER A 236 14.28 12.61 0.12
N ILE A 237 15.04 11.52 0.00
CA ILE A 237 16.48 11.50 0.29
C ILE A 237 17.24 11.35 -1.02
N ILE A 238 18.21 12.24 -1.24
CA ILE A 238 19.18 12.14 -2.32
C ILE A 238 20.57 11.94 -1.71
N ALA A 239 21.31 10.97 -2.26
CA ALA A 239 22.71 10.71 -1.96
C ALA A 239 23.40 10.24 -3.23
N GLU A 240 24.63 10.70 -3.45
CA GLU A 240 25.34 10.52 -4.72
C GLU A 240 26.69 9.82 -4.53
N ILE A 241 27.14 9.18 -5.60
CA ILE A 241 28.53 8.74 -5.79
C ILE A 241 29.01 9.41 -7.07
N MET A 242 29.91 10.39 -6.96
CA MET A 242 30.27 11.20 -8.12
C MET A 242 31.09 10.41 -9.14
N GLY A 243 30.67 10.49 -10.41
CA GLY A 243 31.36 9.84 -11.51
C GLY A 243 32.65 10.56 -11.89
N ASN A 244 33.78 9.84 -11.91
CA ASN A 244 35.08 10.46 -12.20
C ASN A 244 35.29 10.87 -13.67
N LYS A 245 34.66 10.19 -14.65
CA LYS A 245 34.88 10.43 -16.09
C LYS A 245 33.77 11.24 -16.76
N LEU A 246 32.53 10.99 -16.35
CA LEU A 246 31.32 11.60 -16.93
C LEU A 246 30.41 12.02 -15.77
N PRO A 247 30.80 13.02 -14.95
CA PRO A 247 30.04 13.43 -13.76
C PRO A 247 28.62 13.90 -14.10
N ASP A 248 28.39 14.40 -15.32
CA ASP A 248 27.06 14.86 -15.77
C ASP A 248 26.13 13.71 -16.22
N LYS A 249 26.57 12.45 -16.14
CA LYS A 249 25.77 11.27 -16.50
C LYS A 249 25.31 10.55 -15.24
N VAL A 250 23.99 10.42 -15.10
CA VAL A 250 23.35 9.88 -13.90
C VAL A 250 22.86 8.45 -14.14
N VAL A 251 23.11 7.59 -13.16
CA VAL A 251 22.43 6.29 -13.02
C VAL A 251 21.66 6.34 -11.71
N VAL A 252 20.34 6.17 -11.77
CA VAL A 252 19.48 6.21 -10.58
C VAL A 252 19.24 4.79 -10.09
N VAL A 253 19.53 4.56 -8.81
CA VAL A 253 19.10 3.39 -8.03
C VAL A 253 18.24 3.93 -6.90
N SER A 254 17.06 3.35 -6.69
CA SER A 254 16.07 3.92 -5.77
C SER A 254 15.16 2.85 -5.18
N GLY A 255 14.79 3.06 -3.92
CA GLY A 255 13.67 2.40 -3.25
C GLY A 255 12.86 3.43 -2.44
N HIS A 256 11.74 3.03 -1.87
CA HIS A 256 10.97 3.93 -0.99
C HIS A 256 11.06 3.49 0.46
N ILE A 257 11.17 4.46 1.36
CA ILE A 257 11.27 4.20 2.80
C ILE A 257 9.99 4.49 3.54
N ASP A 258 8.91 4.92 2.90
CA ASP A 258 7.60 4.95 3.57
C ASP A 258 6.99 3.54 3.62
N SER A 259 6.01 3.34 4.49
CA SER A 259 5.28 2.08 4.59
C SER A 259 3.88 2.25 5.15
N TRP A 260 3.04 1.23 5.00
CA TRP A 260 1.72 1.21 5.62
C TRP A 260 1.79 1.08 7.14
N ASP A 261 0.77 1.63 7.80
CA ASP A 261 0.63 1.76 9.25
C ASP A 261 0.28 0.46 9.99
N VAL A 262 -0.04 -0.62 9.28
CA VAL A 262 -0.52 -1.89 9.86
C VAL A 262 0.58 -2.96 10.02
N GLY A 263 1.82 -2.65 9.64
CA GLY A 263 2.97 -3.54 9.78
C GLY A 263 4.26 -2.75 10.06
N GLU A 264 5.40 -3.30 9.67
CA GLU A 264 6.71 -2.66 9.87
C GLU A 264 7.37 -2.24 8.54
N GLY A 265 6.71 -2.48 7.40
CA GLY A 265 7.25 -2.13 6.09
C GLY A 265 8.58 -2.80 5.77
N ALA A 266 8.81 -4.01 6.26
CA ALA A 266 10.08 -4.70 6.07
C ALA A 266 10.32 -5.05 4.60
N ILE A 267 9.35 -5.71 3.95
CA ILE A 267 9.46 -6.14 2.55
C ILE A 267 8.99 -5.05 1.58
N ASP A 268 8.00 -4.24 1.99
CA ASP A 268 7.41 -3.14 1.21
C ASP A 268 7.60 -1.81 1.97
N ASP A 269 8.68 -1.06 1.71
CA ASP A 269 9.83 -1.41 0.84
C ASP A 269 11.18 -1.29 1.57
N GLY A 270 11.22 -1.71 2.84
CA GLY A 270 12.47 -1.71 3.61
C GLY A 270 13.60 -2.48 2.90
N VAL A 271 13.33 -3.68 2.38
CA VAL A 271 14.33 -4.47 1.64
C VAL A 271 14.83 -3.73 0.41
N GLY A 272 13.93 -3.22 -0.46
CA GLY A 272 14.33 -2.55 -1.68
C GLY A 272 15.10 -1.26 -1.40
N ALA A 273 14.69 -0.49 -0.40
CA ALA A 273 15.39 0.72 0.02
C ALA A 273 16.79 0.47 0.55
N PHE A 274 17.04 -0.62 1.29
CA PHE A 274 18.38 -0.94 1.82
C PHE A 274 19.26 -1.72 0.83
N VAL A 275 18.67 -2.34 -0.19
CA VAL A 275 19.40 -2.94 -1.31
C VAL A 275 19.86 -1.87 -2.31
N SER A 276 19.08 -0.79 -2.44
CA SER A 276 19.39 0.38 -3.27
C SER A 276 20.56 1.19 -2.71
#